data_AF-A0AAW8JH49-F1
#
_entry.id   AF-A0AAW8JH49-F1
#
_cell.length_a   1.000
_cell.length_b   1.000
_cell.length_c   1.000
_cell.angle_alpha   90.00
_cell.angle_beta   90.00
_cell.angle_gamma   90.00
#
_symmetry.space_group_name_H-M   'P 1'
#
loop_
_entity.id
_entity.type
_entity.pdbx_description
1 polymer ?
#
loop_
_entity_poly.entity_id
_entity_poly.type
_entity_poly.pdbx_seq_one_letter_code
_entity_poly.pdbx_strand_id
1 'polypeptide(L)'
;MLKNILISTFIVLISTQSFAKIETYKIISGGGNDDMQLTLQNQNSKKYTAYCNAKCGDWFEPDDEISTLKKQYIGKKVQAEIKFEQNKGRVAGPSDDEKFYFIKYLKLL
;
A
#
# COMPACT_ATOMS: atom_id res chain seq x y z
N MET A 1 -30.98 39.12 38.70
CA MET A 1 -29.99 39.26 37.61
C MET A 1 -29.79 37.90 36.96
N LEU A 2 -30.34 37.72 35.76
CA LEU A 2 -30.36 36.43 35.05
C LEU A 2 -29.05 36.29 34.26
N LYS A 3 -28.26 35.27 34.58
CA LYS A 3 -26.91 35.04 34.05
C LYS A 3 -27.03 34.26 32.73
N ASN A 4 -26.81 34.93 31.61
CA ASN A 4 -26.82 34.34 30.26
C ASN A 4 -25.77 33.22 30.17
N ILE A 5 -26.22 31.98 29.95
CA ILE A 5 -25.37 30.83 29.66
C ILE A 5 -25.13 30.81 28.16
N LEU A 6 -23.96 31.27 27.73
CA LEU A 6 -23.45 31.10 26.37
C LEU A 6 -23.04 29.64 26.19
N ILE A 7 -23.86 28.86 25.49
CA ILE A 7 -23.53 27.50 25.06
C ILE A 7 -22.64 27.62 23.82
N SER A 8 -21.32 27.51 24.00
CA SER A 8 -20.37 27.37 22.89
C SER A 8 -20.41 25.93 22.37
N THR A 9 -20.96 25.75 21.17
CA THR A 9 -21.00 24.47 20.46
C THR A 9 -19.60 24.13 19.94
N PHE A 10 -18.90 23.20 20.61
CA PHE A 10 -17.59 22.72 20.18
C PHE A 10 -17.77 21.68 19.07
N ILE A 11 -17.57 22.07 17.80
CA ILE A 11 -17.59 21.15 16.65
C ILE A 11 -16.27 20.38 16.66
N VAL A 12 -16.30 19.12 17.10
CA VAL A 12 -15.15 18.21 17.03
C VAL A 12 -15.00 17.75 15.58
N LEU A 13 -13.99 18.29 14.89
CA LEU A 13 -13.49 17.75 13.63
C LEU A 13 -12.83 16.40 13.90
N ILE A 14 -13.62 15.33 13.87
CA ILE A 14 -13.09 13.96 13.90
C ILE A 14 -12.38 13.74 12.57
N SER A 15 -11.07 13.92 12.55
CA SER A 15 -10.24 13.49 11.43
C SER A 15 -10.29 11.97 11.38
N THR A 16 -10.91 11.42 10.34
CA THR A 16 -10.90 9.98 10.06
C THR A 16 -9.49 9.59 9.61
N GLN A 17 -8.62 9.33 10.57
CA GLN A 17 -7.34 8.69 10.28
C GLN A 17 -7.65 7.26 9.81
N SER A 18 -7.69 7.08 8.49
CA SER A 18 -7.74 5.77 7.87
C SER A 18 -6.38 5.12 8.04
N PHE A 19 -6.21 4.37 9.12
CA PHE A 19 -5.08 3.47 9.26
C PHE A 19 -5.22 2.41 8.17
N ALA A 20 -4.18 2.23 7.36
CA ALA A 20 -4.16 1.10 6.44
C ALA A 20 -4.37 -0.19 7.24
N LYS A 21 -5.42 -0.90 6.90
CA LYS A 21 -5.81 -2.13 7.56
C LYS A 21 -5.28 -3.30 6.75
N ILE A 22 -4.97 -4.41 7.43
CA ILE A 22 -4.73 -5.67 6.74
C ILE A 22 -6.04 -6.09 6.06
N GLU A 23 -5.99 -6.22 4.74
CA GLU A 23 -7.11 -6.61 3.89
C GLU A 23 -6.72 -7.78 2.99
N THR A 24 -7.73 -8.43 2.39
CA THR A 24 -7.49 -9.49 1.42
C THR A 24 -7.42 -8.92 0.01
N TYR A 25 -6.34 -9.26 -0.70
CA TYR A 25 -6.11 -8.88 -2.09
C TYR A 25 -5.91 -10.11 -2.96
N LYS A 26 -6.15 -9.97 -4.26
CA LYS A 26 -5.70 -10.89 -5.30
C LYS A 26 -4.44 -10.31 -5.96
N ILE A 27 -3.39 -11.11 -6.09
CA ILE A 27 -2.20 -10.72 -6.85
C ILE A 27 -2.54 -10.78 -8.34
N ILE A 28 -2.33 -9.68 -9.07
CA ILE A 28 -2.61 -9.59 -10.50
C ILE A 28 -1.34 -9.74 -11.33
N SER A 29 -0.27 -9.08 -10.92
CA SER A 29 1.04 -9.10 -11.56
C SER A 29 2.09 -8.55 -10.60
N GLY A 30 3.35 -8.58 -11.01
CA GLY A 30 4.45 -7.95 -10.28
C GLY A 30 5.75 -8.05 -11.06
N GLY A 31 6.72 -7.25 -10.63
CA GLY A 31 8.05 -7.20 -11.21
C GLY A 31 8.75 -5.89 -10.85
N GLY A 32 9.92 -5.69 -11.43
CA GLY A 32 10.71 -4.47 -11.28
C GLY A 32 12.14 -4.69 -11.78
N ASN A 33 12.92 -3.62 -11.79
CA ASN A 33 14.38 -3.71 -11.96
C ASN A 33 15.04 -3.37 -10.63
N ASP A 34 15.17 -2.06 -10.32
CA ASP A 34 15.72 -1.60 -9.04
C ASP A 34 14.78 -1.90 -7.86
N ASP A 35 13.48 -1.67 -8.05
CA ASP A 35 12.48 -1.80 -6.99
C ASP A 35 11.34 -2.73 -7.40
N MET A 36 11.19 -3.83 -6.66
CA MET A 36 10.10 -4.77 -6.88
C MET A 36 8.76 -4.19 -6.45
N GLN A 37 7.72 -4.46 -7.24
CA GLN A 37 6.35 -4.07 -6.93
C GLN A 37 5.34 -5.18 -7.28
N LEU A 38 4.20 -5.16 -6.60
CA LEU A 38 3.03 -5.99 -6.91
C LEU A 38 1.85 -5.12 -7.34
N THR A 39 1.11 -5.59 -8.33
CA THR A 39 -0.25 -5.12 -8.59
C THR A 39 -1.23 -5.98 -7.81
N LEU A 40 -1.91 -5.38 -6.85
CA LEU A 40 -2.89 -6.02 -5.97
C LEU A 40 -4.31 -5.52 -6.30
N GLN A 41 -5.28 -6.42 -6.36
CA GLN A 41 -6.69 -6.08 -6.54
C GLN A 41 -7.48 -6.37 -5.26
N ASN A 42 -8.20 -5.38 -4.75
CA ASN A 42 -9.07 -5.56 -3.58
C ASN A 42 -10.43 -6.17 -3.97
N GLN A 43 -11.28 -6.39 -2.97
CA GLN A 43 -12.62 -6.97 -3.16
C GLN A 43 -13.55 -6.11 -4.03
N ASN A 44 -13.31 -4.80 -4.09
CA ASN A 44 -14.07 -3.86 -4.93
C ASN A 44 -13.48 -3.73 -6.34
N SER A 45 -12.64 -4.68 -6.76
CA SER A 45 -11.91 -4.69 -8.04
C SER A 45 -10.95 -3.52 -8.26
N LYS A 46 -10.71 -2.67 -7.26
CA LYS A 46 -9.75 -1.59 -7.32
C LYS A 46 -8.33 -2.16 -7.27
N LYS A 47 -7.49 -1.69 -8.19
CA LYS A 47 -6.09 -2.10 -8.32
C LYS A 47 -5.15 -1.09 -7.66
N TYR A 48 -4.08 -1.61 -7.08
CA TYR A 48 -3.02 -0.85 -6.45
C TYR A 48 -1.68 -1.41 -6.91
N THR A 49 -0.80 -0.55 -7.43
CA THR A 49 0.61 -0.89 -7.64
C THR A 49 1.36 -0.45 -6.40
N ALA A 50 1.93 -1.41 -5.67
CA ALA A 50 2.60 -1.15 -4.40
C ALA A 50 4.01 -1.73 -4.39
N TYR A 51 4.97 -0.90 -4.00
CA TYR A 51 6.36 -1.28 -3.87
C TYR A 51 6.56 -2.23 -2.68
N CYS A 52 7.37 -3.25 -2.90
CA CYS A 52 7.67 -4.28 -1.94
C CYS A 52 8.53 -3.76 -0.79
N ASN A 53 9.52 -2.91 -1.06
CA ASN A 53 10.48 -2.42 -0.06
C ASN A 53 10.97 -3.55 0.88
N ALA A 54 11.47 -4.63 0.27
CA ALA A 54 11.90 -5.89 0.90
C ALA A 54 10.82 -6.73 1.61
N LYS A 55 9.52 -6.45 1.44
CA LYS A 55 8.42 -7.20 2.11
C LYS A 55 7.80 -8.34 1.31
N CYS A 56 8.10 -8.49 0.02
CA CYS A 56 7.44 -9.48 -0.85
C CYS A 56 8.05 -10.88 -0.82
N GLY A 57 9.24 -11.06 -0.24
CA GLY A 57 9.94 -12.36 -0.25
C GLY A 57 10.43 -12.76 -1.64
N ASP A 58 10.79 -14.05 -1.79
CA ASP A 58 11.32 -14.64 -3.04
C ASP A 58 10.20 -14.98 -4.05
N TRP A 59 9.46 -13.95 -4.46
CA TRP A 59 8.29 -14.10 -5.34
C TRP A 59 8.55 -13.75 -6.80
N PHE A 60 9.76 -13.34 -7.14
CA PHE A 60 10.12 -12.88 -8.47
C PHE A 60 11.13 -13.85 -9.08
N GLU A 61 10.97 -14.15 -10.37
CA GLU A 61 12.03 -14.75 -11.16
C GLU A 61 13.03 -13.64 -11.50
N PRO A 62 14.33 -13.84 -11.22
CA PRO A 62 15.37 -12.94 -11.69
C PRO A 62 15.46 -12.99 -13.21
N ASP A 63 15.65 -11.82 -13.82
CA ASP A 63 15.85 -11.63 -15.26
C ASP A 63 16.94 -10.56 -15.41
N ASP A 64 17.68 -10.59 -16.52
CA ASP A 64 18.82 -9.71 -16.77
C ASP A 64 18.41 -8.24 -16.93
N GLU A 65 17.15 -7.98 -17.30
CA GLU A 65 16.61 -6.62 -17.47
C GLU A 65 15.51 -6.27 -16.46
N ILE A 66 14.49 -7.14 -16.32
CA ILE A 66 13.31 -6.88 -15.50
C ILE A 66 12.85 -8.17 -14.82
N SER A 67 13.00 -8.23 -13.51
CA SER A 67 12.44 -9.33 -12.72
C SER A 67 10.92 -9.37 -12.85
N THR A 68 10.36 -10.57 -12.95
CA THR A 68 8.90 -10.78 -13.11
C THR A 68 8.33 -11.67 -12.01
N LEU A 69 7.07 -11.46 -11.63
CA LEU A 69 6.43 -12.30 -10.62
C LEU A 69 6.34 -13.76 -11.08
N LYS A 70 6.77 -14.70 -10.23
CA LYS A 70 6.64 -16.15 -10.49
C LYS A 70 5.18 -16.49 -10.77
N LYS A 71 4.92 -17.21 -11.87
CA LYS A 71 3.56 -17.51 -12.38
C LYS A 71 2.63 -18.13 -11.33
N GLN A 72 3.19 -18.90 -10.39
CA GLN A 72 2.44 -19.55 -9.31
C GLN A 72 1.72 -18.59 -8.34
N TYR A 73 2.15 -17.33 -8.25
CA TYR A 73 1.53 -16.32 -7.39
C TYR A 73 0.43 -15.53 -8.08
N ILE A 74 0.38 -15.54 -9.42
CA ILE A 74 -0.66 -14.83 -10.18
C ILE A 74 -2.03 -15.41 -9.83
N GLY A 75 -2.93 -14.53 -9.42
CA GLY A 75 -4.29 -14.86 -9.04
C GLY A 75 -4.45 -15.42 -7.62
N LYS A 76 -3.36 -15.66 -6.88
CA LYS A 76 -3.44 -16.07 -5.47
C LYS A 76 -3.94 -14.93 -4.60
N LYS A 77 -4.54 -15.30 -3.47
CA LYS A 77 -5.00 -14.35 -2.46
C LYS A 77 -3.91 -14.14 -1.41
N VAL A 78 -3.80 -12.92 -0.94
CA VAL A 78 -2.90 -12.51 0.13
C VAL A 78 -3.66 -11.70 1.16
N GLN A 79 -3.22 -11.75 2.41
CA GLN A 79 -3.45 -10.68 3.36
C GLN A 79 -2.33 -9.66 3.20
N ALA A 80 -2.70 -8.39 2.98
CA ALA A 80 -1.73 -7.32 2.82
C ALA A 80 -2.16 -6.04 3.54
N GLU A 81 -1.18 -5.29 4.03
CA GLU A 81 -1.34 -3.88 4.43
C GLU A 81 -0.55 -3.03 3.44
N ILE A 82 -1.20 -2.08 2.78
CA ILE A 82 -0.54 -1.11 1.88
C ILE A 82 -0.77 0.31 2.38
N LYS A 83 0.28 1.15 2.36
CA LYS A 83 0.19 2.56 2.77
C LYS A 83 0.66 3.49 1.67
N PHE A 84 -0.08 4.58 1.47
CA PHE A 84 0.33 5.66 0.58
C PHE A 84 1.21 6.65 1.34
N GLU A 85 2.50 6.71 0.99
CA GLU A 85 3.51 7.45 1.74
C GLU A 85 4.53 8.10 0.80
N GLN A 86 5.23 9.11 1.30
CA GLN A 86 6.37 9.75 0.61
C GLN A 86 7.51 8.77 0.36
N ASN A 87 8.19 8.87 -0.77
CA ASN A 87 9.25 7.98 -1.19
C ASN A 87 10.37 7.90 -0.14
N LYS A 88 10.91 9.05 0.29
CA LYS A 88 12.02 9.14 1.25
C LYS A 88 13.18 8.19 0.90
N GLY A 89 13.60 8.22 -0.37
CA GLY A 89 14.70 7.41 -0.90
C GLY A 89 14.44 5.90 -0.99
N ARG A 90 13.17 5.45 -0.96
CA ARG A 90 12.83 4.01 -1.02
C ARG A 90 12.71 3.45 -2.44
N VAL A 91 12.45 4.31 -3.42
CA VAL A 91 12.30 3.98 -4.84
C VAL A 91 13.35 4.79 -5.59
N ALA A 92 14.14 4.11 -6.42
CA ALA A 92 15.20 4.70 -7.22
C ALA A 92 14.64 5.59 -8.34
N GLY A 93 15.15 6.81 -8.46
CA GLY A 93 14.77 7.79 -9.49
C GLY A 93 13.89 8.94 -8.99
N PRO A 94 12.68 8.69 -8.45
CA PRO A 94 11.78 9.69 -7.88
C PRO A 94 12.37 10.56 -6.76
N SER A 95 11.80 11.75 -6.55
CA SER A 95 12.13 12.60 -5.42
C SER A 95 11.61 12.03 -4.09
N ASP A 96 12.14 12.53 -2.97
CA ASP A 96 11.77 12.06 -1.64
C ASP A 96 10.33 12.36 -1.24
N ASP A 97 9.75 13.43 -1.77
CA ASP A 97 8.41 13.90 -1.46
C ASP A 97 7.32 13.28 -2.34
N GLU A 98 7.70 12.65 -3.46
CA GLU A 98 6.78 11.89 -4.30
C GLU A 98 6.13 10.76 -3.51
N LYS A 99 4.86 10.44 -3.77
CA LYS A 99 4.10 9.48 -2.95
C LYS A 99 3.73 8.23 -3.73
N PHE A 100 3.97 7.08 -3.12
CA PHE A 100 3.65 5.77 -3.68
C PHE A 100 2.93 4.89 -2.66
N TYR A 101 2.30 3.82 -3.14
CA TYR A 101 1.86 2.76 -2.25
C TYR A 101 3.05 1.85 -1.90
N PHE A 102 3.18 1.53 -0.62
CA PHE A 102 4.19 0.61 -0.10
C PHE A 102 3.52 -0.52 0.65
N ILE A 103 3.98 -1.74 0.39
CA ILE A 103 3.60 -2.93 1.15
C ILE A 103 4.26 -2.83 2.52
N LYS A 104 3.44 -2.89 3.57
CA LYS A 104 3.86 -2.91 4.98
C LYS A 104 3.82 -4.30 5.57
N TYR A 105 2.86 -5.10 5.13
CA TYR A 105 2.67 -6.49 5.49
C TYR A 105 2.17 -7.25 4.28
N LEU A 106 2.61 -8.50 4.13
CA LEU A 106 2.18 -9.40 3.08
C LEU A 106 2.28 -10.85 3.53
N LYS A 107 1.20 -11.60 3.35
CA LYS A 107 1.14 -13.02 3.66
C LYS A 107 0.26 -13.73 2.64
N LEU A 108 0.79 -14.78 2.02
CA LEU A 108 0.01 -15.68 1.17
C LEU A 108 -1.04 -16.42 2.00
N LEU A 109 -2.26 -16.54 1.46
CA LEU A 109 -3.37 -17.28 2.05
C LEU A 109 -3.46 -18.70 1.53
#